data_AF-A0A1V3X6H8-F1
#
_entry.id   AF-A0A1V3X6H8-F1
#
_cell.length_a   1.000
_cell.length_b   1.000
_cell.length_c   1.000
_cell.angle_alpha   90.00
_cell.angle_beta   90.00
_cell.angle_gamma   90.00
#
_symmetry.space_group_name_H-M   'P 1'
#
loop_
_entity.id
_entity.type
_entity.pdbx_description
1 polymer ?
#
loop_
_entity_poly.entity_id
_entity_poly.type
_entity_poly.pdbx_seq_one_letter_code
_entity_poly.pdbx_strand_id
1 'polypeptide(L)'
;MRGEPALWLTAGAAAPGAFDGADDFAANSVFGMPALGSIPIRVDCGDSDPFYSATKQFIAQLPNPPAGGFSPGGHNGGFWSSQLPAELTWMAPLLTA
;
A
#
# COMPACT_ATOMS: atom_id res chain seq x y z
N MET A 1 -3.12 12.12 8.76
CA MET A 1 -3.27 10.74 8.27
C MET A 1 -1.86 10.22 8.04
N ARG A 2 -1.41 9.18 8.77
CA ARG A 2 -0.17 8.46 8.46
C ARG A 2 -0.66 7.13 7.87
N GLY A 3 -0.53 6.95 6.56
CA GLY A 3 -1.09 5.78 5.87
C GLY A 3 0.04 4.97 5.29
N GLU A 4 0.49 3.94 6.01
CA GLU A 4 1.60 3.08 5.60
C GLU A 4 1.07 1.77 4.97
N PRO A 5 1.67 1.20 3.91
CA PRO A 5 1.37 -0.15 3.49
C PRO A 5 1.65 -1.11 4.64
N ALA A 6 0.57 -1.72 5.14
CA ALA A 6 0.60 -2.83 6.05
C ALA A 6 -0.10 -3.99 5.35
N LEU A 7 0.67 -4.73 4.54
CA LEU A 7 0.15 -5.79 3.67
C LEU A 7 0.61 -7.16 4.16
N TRP A 8 -0.32 -8.09 4.27
CA TRP A 8 -0.04 -9.48 4.63
C TRP A 8 -0.44 -10.40 3.49
N LEU A 9 0.39 -11.41 3.24
CA LEU A 9 0.13 -12.40 2.19
C LEU A 9 -0.82 -13.51 2.65
N THR A 10 -0.96 -13.70 3.97
CA THR A 10 -1.84 -14.71 4.56
C THR A 10 -2.38 -14.22 5.89
N ALA A 11 -3.56 -14.72 6.29
CA ALA A 11 -4.17 -14.41 7.58
C ALA A 11 -3.25 -14.79 8.77
N GLY A 12 -2.56 -15.93 8.70
CA GLY A 12 -1.68 -16.40 9.77
C GLY A 12 -0.39 -15.58 9.95
N ALA A 13 -0.02 -14.77 8.97
CA ALA A 13 1.11 -13.84 9.07
C ALA A 13 0.70 -12.46 9.61
N ALA A 14 -0.60 -12.19 9.69
CA ALA A 14 -1.11 -10.93 10.18
C ALA A 14 -0.81 -10.72 11.66
N ALA A 15 -0.62 -9.46 12.07
CA ALA A 15 -0.48 -9.13 13.48
C ALA A 15 -1.77 -9.52 14.22
N PRO A 16 -1.70 -10.02 15.48
CA PRO A 16 -2.90 -10.32 16.25
C PRO A 16 -3.85 -9.12 16.33
N GLY A 17 -5.12 -9.35 16.00
CA GLY A 17 -6.15 -8.30 15.96
C GLY A 17 -6.15 -7.43 14.71
N ALA A 18 -5.29 -7.68 13.71
CA ALA A 18 -5.38 -7.03 12.40
C ALA A 18 -6.59 -7.50 11.58
N PHE A 19 -7.01 -8.76 11.80
CA PHE A 19 -8.22 -9.36 11.24
C PHE A 19 -8.86 -10.27 12.29
N ASP A 20 -10.19 -10.42 12.22
CA ASP A 20 -10.98 -11.28 13.13
C ASP A 20 -10.81 -12.78 12.82
N GLY A 21 -10.27 -13.11 11.64
CA GLY A 21 -10.03 -14.48 11.21
C GLY A 21 -9.64 -14.57 9.74
N ALA A 22 -9.54 -15.80 9.22
CA ALA A 22 -9.19 -16.04 7.82
C ALA A 22 -10.25 -15.50 6.84
N ASP A 23 -11.53 -15.60 7.20
CA ASP A 23 -12.63 -15.07 6.37
C ASP A 23 -12.62 -13.54 6.34
N ASP A 24 -12.34 -12.90 7.48
CA ASP A 24 -12.21 -11.43 7.56
C ASP A 24 -10.98 -10.93 6.78
N PHE A 25 -9.85 -11.64 6.86
CA PHE A 25 -8.69 -11.39 6.00
C PHE A 25 -9.04 -11.53 4.52
N ALA A 26 -9.74 -12.59 4.12
CA ALA A 26 -10.12 -12.83 2.74
C ALA A 26 -11.07 -11.75 2.21
N ALA A 27 -12.01 -11.29 3.04
CA ALA A 27 -12.97 -10.24 2.69
C ALA A 27 -12.32 -8.86 2.53
N ASN A 28 -11.21 -8.58 3.25
CA ASN A 28 -10.57 -7.27 3.28
C ASN A 28 -9.19 -7.24 2.58
N SER A 29 -8.76 -8.35 1.98
CA SER A 29 -7.52 -8.39 1.22
C SER A 29 -7.64 -7.57 -0.07
N VAL A 30 -6.65 -6.71 -0.32
CA VAL A 30 -6.54 -5.95 -1.57
C VAL A 30 -5.88 -6.77 -2.70
N PHE A 31 -5.40 -7.98 -2.41
CA PHE A 31 -4.83 -8.86 -3.41
C PHE A 31 -5.92 -9.39 -4.35
N GLY A 32 -5.66 -9.36 -5.67
CA GLY A 32 -6.61 -9.81 -6.69
C GLY A 32 -7.86 -8.95 -6.87
N MET A 33 -7.94 -7.77 -6.24
CA MET A 33 -9.17 -6.96 -6.23
C MET A 33 -9.37 -6.24 -7.59
N PRO A 34 -10.37 -6.61 -8.42
CA PRO A 34 -10.45 -6.13 -9.80
C PRO A 34 -10.66 -4.62 -9.93
N ALA A 35 -11.33 -4.01 -8.95
CA ALA A 35 -11.60 -2.57 -8.92
C ALA A 35 -10.32 -1.71 -8.93
N LEU A 36 -9.19 -2.26 -8.46
CA LEU A 36 -7.90 -1.59 -8.49
C LEU A 36 -7.36 -1.36 -9.91
N GLY A 37 -7.87 -2.10 -10.90
CA GLY A 37 -7.53 -1.86 -12.31
C GLY A 37 -8.22 -0.63 -12.92
N SER A 38 -9.19 -0.04 -12.23
CA SER A 38 -10.05 1.02 -12.78
C SER A 38 -9.84 2.39 -12.13
N ILE A 39 -8.88 2.50 -11.20
CA ILE A 39 -8.57 3.75 -10.50
C ILE A 39 -7.06 4.05 -10.58
N PRO A 40 -6.65 5.33 -10.52
CA PRO A 40 -5.25 5.68 -10.30
C PRO A 40 -4.78 5.16 -8.93
N ILE A 41 -3.63 4.49 -8.90
CA ILE A 41 -3.02 3.98 -7.67
C ILE A 41 -1.67 4.63 -7.48
N ARG A 42 -1.37 5.01 -6.25
CA ARG A 42 -0.03 5.38 -5.78
C ARG A 42 0.33 4.51 -4.59
N VAL A 43 1.56 4.01 -4.57
CA VAL A 43 2.12 3.24 -3.45
C VAL A 43 3.51 3.80 -3.14
N ASP A 44 3.73 4.25 -1.92
CA ASP A 44 5.06 4.61 -1.43
C ASP A 44 5.45 3.63 -0.31
N CYS A 45 6.64 3.05 -0.34
CA CYS A 45 7.08 2.09 0.68
C CYS A 45 8.59 2.17 0.90
N GLY A 46 9.02 2.10 2.16
CA GLY A 46 10.44 2.15 2.51
C GLY A 46 11.17 0.86 2.15
N ASP A 47 12.42 0.94 1.67
CA ASP A 47 13.25 -0.24 1.41
C ASP A 47 13.55 -1.08 2.67
N SER A 48 13.46 -0.46 3.86
CA SER A 48 13.63 -1.10 5.16
C SER A 48 12.29 -1.32 5.89
N ASP A 49 11.16 -1.18 5.19
CA ASP A 49 9.84 -1.45 5.76
C ASP A 49 9.63 -2.99 5.88
N PRO A 50 9.17 -3.51 7.04
CA PRO A 50 8.84 -4.94 7.20
C PRO A 50 7.83 -5.45 6.16
N PHE A 51 7.00 -4.58 5.59
CA PHE A 51 6.01 -4.94 4.58
C PHE A 51 6.55 -4.85 3.15
N TYR A 52 7.81 -4.42 2.93
CA TYR A 52 8.43 -4.24 1.61
C TYR A 52 8.20 -5.42 0.66
N SER A 53 8.42 -6.65 1.13
CA SER A 53 8.26 -7.86 0.31
C SER A 53 6.80 -8.11 -0.10
N ALA A 54 5.84 -7.85 0.79
CA ALA A 54 4.42 -7.98 0.49
C ALA A 54 3.96 -6.86 -0.46
N THR A 55 4.43 -5.63 -0.25
CA THR A 55 4.16 -4.48 -1.13
C THR A 55 4.70 -4.72 -2.54
N LYS A 56 5.89 -5.30 -2.69
CA LYS A 56 6.41 -5.70 -4.01
C LYS A 56 5.49 -6.67 -4.75
N GLN A 57 4.97 -7.68 -4.04
CA GLN A 57 4.04 -8.64 -4.63
C GLN A 57 2.70 -7.99 -4.99
N PHE A 58 2.21 -7.09 -4.13
CA PHE A 58 1.02 -6.31 -4.41
C PHE A 58 1.18 -5.44 -5.66
N ILE A 59 2.31 -4.72 -5.81
CA ILE A 59 2.58 -3.93 -7.01
C ILE A 59 2.66 -4.82 -8.26
N ALA A 60 3.31 -5.99 -8.15
CA ALA A 60 3.50 -6.91 -9.29
C ALA A 60 2.19 -7.52 -9.81
N GLN A 61 1.13 -7.63 -9.00
CA GLN A 61 -0.18 -8.12 -9.46
C GLN A 61 -1.04 -7.04 -10.13
N LEU A 62 -0.72 -5.75 -9.96
CA LEU A 62 -1.55 -4.68 -10.49
C LEU A 62 -1.51 -4.69 -12.03
N PRO A 63 -2.66 -4.48 -12.71
CA PRO A 63 -2.69 -4.47 -14.17
C PRO A 63 -1.96 -3.26 -14.77
N ASN A 64 -1.85 -2.17 -14.01
CA ASN A 64 -1.09 -0.97 -14.36
C ASN A 64 -0.11 -0.64 -13.24
N PRO A 65 1.14 -0.25 -13.55
CA PRO A 65 2.09 0.20 -12.53
C PRO A 65 1.52 1.40 -11.75
N PRO A 66 1.58 1.39 -10.41
CA PRO A 66 1.18 2.52 -9.61
C PRO A 66 2.21 3.65 -9.70
N ALA A 67 1.79 4.88 -9.39
CA ALA A 67 2.72 5.96 -9.09
C ALA A 67 3.44 5.71 -7.75
N GLY A 68 4.49 6.48 -7.49
CA GLY A 68 5.33 6.32 -6.30
C GLY A 68 6.35 5.19 -6.50
N GLY A 69 6.62 4.44 -5.43
CA GLY A 69 7.47 3.26 -5.46
C GLY A 69 8.23 3.07 -4.15
N PHE A 70 9.43 2.52 -4.29
CA PHE A 70 10.31 2.24 -3.17
C PHE A 70 11.41 3.30 -3.04
N SER A 71 11.70 3.70 -1.81
CA SER A 71 12.80 4.62 -1.51
C SER A 71 13.37 4.38 -0.10
N PRO A 72 14.57 4.91 0.23
CA PRO A 72 15.16 4.68 1.54
C PRO A 72 14.26 5.16 2.69
N GLY A 73 13.99 4.25 3.63
CA GLY A 73 13.13 4.52 4.79
C GLY A 73 12.52 3.23 5.34
N GLY A 74 11.72 3.36 6.40
CA GLY A 74 11.01 2.23 7.01
C GLY A 74 9.64 2.64 7.50
N HIS A 75 9.01 1.76 8.26
CA HIS A 75 7.62 1.92 8.74
C HIS A 75 7.52 2.93 9.89
N ASN A 76 7.72 4.21 9.59
CA ASN A 76 7.70 5.28 10.57
C ASN A 76 7.27 6.62 9.98
N GLY A 77 6.71 7.45 10.86
CA GLY A 77 6.17 8.75 10.48
C GLY A 77 7.14 9.71 9.77
N GLY A 78 8.46 9.53 9.90
CA GLY A 78 9.46 10.34 9.20
C GLY A 78 9.48 10.06 7.70
N PHE A 79 9.43 8.78 7.31
CA PHE A 79 9.30 8.37 5.92
C PHE A 79 8.00 8.91 5.31
N TRP A 80 6.87 8.75 5.99
CA TRP A 80 5.57 9.25 5.50
C TRP A 80 5.56 10.75 5.26
N SER A 81 6.09 11.50 6.22
CA SER A 81 6.16 12.95 6.11
C SER A 81 6.98 13.40 4.89
N SER A 82 8.00 12.63 4.50
CA SER A 82 8.80 12.94 3.31
C SER A 82 8.10 12.62 1.99
N GLN A 83 7.11 11.71 1.98
CA GLN A 83 6.33 11.38 0.77
C GLN A 83 5.23 12.41 0.48
N LEU A 84 4.69 13.07 1.52
CA LEU A 84 3.52 13.96 1.43
C LEU A 84 3.59 15.00 0.28
N PRO A 85 4.70 15.73 0.04
CA PRO A 85 4.72 16.71 -1.05
C PRO A 85 4.50 16.08 -2.43
N ALA A 86 5.10 14.91 -2.67
CA ALA A 86 4.97 14.20 -3.94
C ALA A 86 3.57 13.57 -4.07
N GLU A 87 3.01 13.05 -2.98
CA GLU A 87 1.65 12.52 -2.92
C GLU A 87 0.61 13.60 -3.27
N LEU A 88 0.70 14.78 -2.64
CA LEU A 88 -0.20 15.90 -2.90
C LEU A 88 -0.10 16.39 -4.35
N THR A 89 1.13 16.49 -4.88
CA THR A 89 1.36 16.89 -6.27
C THR A 89 0.74 15.90 -7.26
N TRP A 90 0.83 14.61 -6.96
CA TRP A 90 0.24 13.56 -7.80
C TRP A 90 -1.28 13.55 -7.75
N MET A 91 -1.87 13.73 -6.56
CA MET A 91 -3.32 13.66 -6.37
C MET A 91 -4.05 14.93 -6.84
N ALA A 92 -3.42 16.11 -6.75
CA ALA A 92 -4.04 17.39 -7.09
C ALA A 92 -4.82 17.40 -8.43
N PRO A 93 -4.25 16.98 -9.58
CA PRO A 93 -4.98 16.96 -10.85
C PRO A 93 -6.12 15.93 -10.90
N LEU A 94 -6.10 14.88 -10.07
CA LEU A 94 -7.14 13.85 -10.02
C LEU A 94 -8.39 14.31 -9.29
N LEU A 95 -8.27 15.30 -8.39
CA LEU A 95 -9.38 15.82 -7.57
C LEU A 95 -10.14 16.97 -8.23
N THR A 96 -9.63 17.51 -9.32
CA THR A 96 -10.21 18.65 -10.05
C THR A 96 -10.70 18.26 -11.46
N ALA A 97 -10.72 16.96 -11.75
CA ALA A 97 -11.12 16.40 -13.04
C ALA A 97 -12.64 16.25 -13.16
#